data_AF-A0A967SYW7-F1
#
_entry.id   AF-A0A967SYW7-F1
#
_cell.length_a   1.000
_cell.length_b   1.000
_cell.length_c   1.000
_cell.angle_alpha   90.00
_cell.angle_beta   90.00
_cell.angle_gamma   90.00
#
_symmetry.space_group_name_H-M   'P 1'
#
loop_
_entity.id
_entity.type
_entity.pdbx_description
1 polymer ?
#
loop_
_entity_poly.entity_id
_entity_poly.type
_entity_poly.pdbx_seq_one_letter_code
_entity_poly.pdbx_strand_id
1 'polypeptide(L)'
;RWHQDLIQDNWGKYIFLRDEDTGKFWSPTFQPVRNNLDAYECRHGIGYSIFDSSNHRIQATLRIFVPFQDDLEIWTLQLKNLDDKPRNIGVYTYFEWCLGAA
;
A
#
# COMPACT_ATOMS: atom_id res chain seq x y z
N ARG A 1 12.28 -8.38 6.27
CA ARG A 1 12.61 -9.83 6.35
C ARG A 1 11.91 -10.53 5.20
N TRP A 2 12.56 -11.49 4.54
CA TRP A 2 11.89 -12.32 3.53
C TRP A 2 11.64 -13.71 4.11
N HIS A 3 10.45 -14.24 3.89
CA HIS A 3 10.13 -15.64 4.09
C HIS A 3 9.06 -15.98 3.06
N GLN A 4 9.13 -17.17 2.48
CA GLN A 4 8.18 -17.58 1.45
C GLN A 4 7.11 -18.45 2.09
N ASP A 5 5.95 -17.86 2.39
CA ASP A 5 4.75 -18.57 2.84
C ASP A 5 3.63 -18.23 1.85
N LEU A 6 3.33 -19.20 0.99
CA LEU A 6 2.35 -19.05 -0.09
C LEU A 6 0.91 -18.96 0.43
N ILE A 7 0.66 -19.30 1.70
CA ILE A 7 -0.68 -19.30 2.29
C ILE A 7 -0.94 -17.96 2.96
N GLN A 8 -0.01 -17.51 3.81
CA GLN A 8 -0.22 -16.28 4.57
C GLN A 8 0.15 -15.02 3.80
N ASP A 9 1.28 -15.07 3.07
CA ASP A 9 1.89 -13.97 2.31
C ASP A 9 1.74 -12.61 3.02
N ASN A 10 2.03 -12.59 4.32
CA ASN A 10 1.78 -11.47 5.24
C ASN A 10 3.06 -10.79 5.72
N TRP A 11 4.17 -10.97 5.01
CA TRP A 11 5.45 -10.32 5.34
C TRP A 11 5.87 -9.27 4.33
N GLY A 12 6.74 -8.38 4.77
CA GLY A 12 7.34 -7.37 3.90
C GLY A 12 6.97 -5.96 4.31
N LYS A 13 6.43 -5.20 3.37
CA LYS A 13 6.32 -3.75 3.41
C LYS A 13 4.88 -3.38 3.09
N TYR A 14 4.29 -2.48 3.87
CA TYR A 14 2.89 -2.09 3.68
C TYR A 14 2.68 -0.60 3.88
N ILE A 15 1.60 -0.12 3.28
CA ILE A 15 1.00 1.17 3.62
C ILE A 15 -0.36 0.91 4.25
N PHE A 16 -0.68 1.67 5.30
CA PHE A 16 -2.01 1.77 5.88
C PHE A 16 -2.51 3.19 5.69
N LEU A 17 -3.78 3.29 5.34
CA LEU A 17 -4.54 4.53 5.29
C LEU A 17 -5.52 4.50 6.45
N ARG A 18 -5.66 5.61 7.15
CA ARG A 18 -6.63 5.77 8.24
C ARG A 18 -7.35 7.08 8.08
N ASP A 19 -8.67 7.03 8.18
CA ASP A 19 -9.47 8.23 8.38
C ASP A 19 -9.37 8.61 9.86
N GLU A 20 -8.73 9.74 10.16
CA GLU A 20 -8.43 10.17 11.53
C GLU A 20 -9.69 10.61 12.29
N ASP A 21 -10.73 11.04 11.57
CA ASP A 21 -11.97 11.52 12.17
C ASP A 21 -12.86 10.36 12.64
N THR A 22 -12.85 9.24 11.91
CA THR A 22 -13.69 8.05 12.18
C THR A 22 -12.93 6.87 12.77
N GLY A 23 -11.60 6.88 12.67
CA GLY A 23 -10.72 5.79 13.07
C GLY A 23 -10.71 4.58 12.13
N LYS A 24 -11.50 4.57 11.05
CA LYS A 24 -11.50 3.48 10.07
C LYS A 24 -10.17 3.44 9.33
N PHE A 25 -9.63 2.24 9.14
CA PHE A 25 -8.35 2.03 8.46
C PHE A 25 -8.42 0.90 7.45
N TRP A 26 -7.56 0.99 6.44
CA TRP A 26 -7.43 0.00 5.37
C TRP A 26 -6.05 0.05 4.74
N SER A 27 -5.71 -0.96 3.93
CA SER A 27 -4.53 -0.94 3.08
C SER A 27 -4.90 -0.57 1.63
N PRO A 28 -4.09 0.20 0.90
CA PRO A 28 -4.32 0.48 -0.52
C PRO A 28 -4.05 -0.77 -1.39
N THR A 29 -3.27 -1.72 -0.87
CA THR A 29 -3.12 -3.10 -1.36
C THR A 29 -4.06 -4.05 -0.62
N PHE A 30 -4.29 -5.26 -1.15
CA PHE A 30 -5.16 -6.24 -0.49
C PHE A 30 -4.66 -6.65 0.92
N GLN A 31 -3.39 -7.07 1.01
CA GLN A 31 -2.71 -7.28 2.29
C GLN A 31 -2.27 -5.92 2.88
N PRO A 32 -2.10 -5.80 4.21
CA PRO A 32 -2.28 -6.86 5.21
C PRO A 32 -3.66 -6.84 5.86
N VAL A 33 -4.47 -5.79 5.66
CA VAL A 33 -5.73 -5.61 6.37
C VAL A 33 -6.85 -6.48 5.80
N ARG A 34 -6.77 -6.84 4.51
CA ARG A 34 -7.76 -7.69 3.80
C ARG A 34 -9.18 -7.11 3.86
N ASN A 35 -9.30 -5.78 3.87
CA ASN A 35 -10.61 -5.14 3.75
C ASN A 35 -11.23 -5.44 2.39
N ASN A 36 -12.55 -5.49 2.35
CA ASN A 36 -13.28 -5.49 1.10
C ASN A 36 -13.18 -4.09 0.49
N LEU A 37 -12.35 -3.93 -0.54
CA LEU A 37 -12.16 -2.68 -1.26
C LEU A 37 -13.31 -2.50 -2.27
N ASP A 38 -13.77 -1.26 -2.47
CA ASP A 38 -14.86 -0.95 -3.41
C ASP A 38 -14.42 -1.23 -4.87
N ALA A 39 -13.15 -1.01 -5.17
CA ALA A 39 -12.50 -1.37 -6.42
C ALA A 39 -11.02 -1.69 -6.18
N TYR A 40 -10.46 -2.60 -6.97
CA TYR A 40 -9.06 -2.99 -6.90
C TYR A 40 -8.54 -3.44 -8.26
N GLU A 41 -7.36 -2.95 -8.65
CA GLU A 41 -6.61 -3.42 -9.81
C GLU A 41 -5.11 -3.47 -9.47
N CYS A 42 -4.43 -4.53 -9.93
CA CYS A 42 -2.98 -4.66 -9.85
C CYS A 42 -2.42 -4.80 -11.27
N ARG A 43 -1.44 -3.97 -11.61
CA ARG A 43 -0.75 -3.99 -12.91
C ARG A 43 0.75 -4.18 -12.69
N HIS A 44 1.29 -5.28 -13.19
CA HIS A 44 2.72 -5.55 -13.18
C HIS A 44 3.32 -5.16 -14.53
N GLY A 45 4.29 -4.25 -14.49
CA GLY A 45 5.11 -3.87 -15.64
C GLY A 45 6.56 -4.30 -15.45
N ILE A 46 7.37 -4.13 -16.48
CA ILE A 46 8.79 -4.41 -16.38
C ILE A 46 9.42 -3.37 -15.44
N GLY A 47 9.92 -3.82 -14.29
CA GLY A 47 10.60 -2.97 -13.30
C GLY A 47 9.67 -2.19 -12.36
N TYR A 48 8.35 -2.37 -12.43
CA TYR A 48 7.41 -1.70 -11.53
C TYR A 48 6.11 -2.47 -11.32
N SER A 49 5.39 -2.13 -10.25
CA SER A 49 4.01 -2.54 -10.02
C SER A 49 3.15 -1.33 -9.67
N ILE A 50 1.89 -1.33 -10.10
CA ILE A 50 0.89 -0.32 -9.75
C ILE A 50 -0.31 -1.02 -9.13
N PHE A 51 -0.75 -0.50 -7.98
CA PHE A 51 -1.97 -0.89 -7.31
C PHE A 51 -2.92 0.29 -7.33
N ASP A 52 -4.08 0.12 -7.96
CA ASP A 52 -5.17 1.08 -7.90
C ASP A 52 -6.27 0.50 -7.02
N SER A 53 -6.74 1.29 -6.07
CA SER A 53 -7.84 0.89 -5.21
C SER A 53 -8.72 2.05 -4.81
N SER A 54 -9.93 1.74 -4.38
CA SER A 54 -10.80 2.71 -3.73
C SER A 54 -11.48 2.08 -2.52
N ASN A 55 -11.56 2.85 -1.44
CA ASN A 55 -12.35 2.50 -0.27
C ASN A 55 -12.77 3.77 0.46
N HIS A 56 -13.96 3.78 1.06
CA HIS A 56 -14.45 4.90 1.88
C HIS A 56 -14.39 6.27 1.16
N ARG A 57 -14.65 6.26 -0.15
CA ARG A 57 -14.57 7.43 -1.06
C ARG A 57 -13.17 8.05 -1.17
N ILE A 58 -12.14 7.28 -0.84
CA ILE A 58 -10.74 7.63 -1.10
C ILE A 58 -10.22 6.69 -2.17
N GLN A 59 -9.77 7.24 -3.29
CA GLN A 59 -9.02 6.49 -4.30
C GLN A 59 -7.53 6.58 -4.01
N ALA A 60 -6.83 5.46 -4.08
CA ALA A 60 -5.40 5.36 -3.89
C ALA A 60 -4.75 4.72 -5.13
N THR A 61 -3.68 5.34 -5.61
CA THR A 61 -2.79 4.75 -6.63
C THR A 61 -1.41 4.63 -6.00
N LEU A 62 -0.92 3.40 -5.84
CA LEU A 62 0.40 3.09 -5.31
C LEU A 62 1.27 2.52 -6.43
N ARG A 63 2.33 3.24 -6.81
CA ARG A 63 3.38 2.72 -7.70
C ARG A 63 4.61 2.35 -6.88
N ILE A 64 5.13 1.14 -7.11
CA ILE A 64 6.38 0.65 -6.51
C ILE A 64 7.35 0.29 -7.64
N PHE A 65 8.57 0.81 -7.59
CA PHE A 65 9.60 0.55 -8.59
C PHE A 65 11.02 0.79 -8.04
N VAL A 66 12.03 0.27 -8.73
CA VAL A 66 13.45 0.55 -8.47
C VAL A 66 13.98 1.31 -9.68
N PRO A 67 14.51 2.55 -9.52
CA PRO A 67 15.10 3.29 -10.62
C PRO A 67 16.38 2.62 -11.12
N PHE A 68 16.72 2.80 -12.39
CA PHE A 68 17.85 2.11 -13.01
C PHE A 68 19.22 2.51 -12.45
N GLN A 69 19.35 3.73 -11.92
CA GLN A 69 20.63 4.32 -11.51
C GLN A 69 20.83 4.37 -9.99
N ASP A 70 19.84 3.98 -9.18
CA ASP A 70 19.91 4.09 -7.72
C ASP A 70 19.49 2.79 -7.03
N ASP A 71 20.19 2.45 -5.94
CA ASP A 71 19.94 1.27 -5.12
C ASP A 71 18.83 1.51 -4.08
N LEU A 72 17.65 1.93 -4.53
CA LEU A 72 16.52 2.21 -3.65
C LEU A 72 15.18 1.81 -4.28
N GLU A 73 14.20 1.48 -3.45
CA GLU A 73 12.83 1.22 -3.89
C GLU A 73 11.97 2.46 -3.63
N ILE A 74 11.33 2.98 -4.68
CA ILE A 74 10.48 4.17 -4.61
C ILE A 74 9.02 3.75 -4.54
N TRP A 75 8.31 4.30 -3.56
CA TRP A 75 6.88 4.16 -3.37
C TRP A 75 6.22 5.50 -3.65
N THR A 76 5.43 5.60 -4.71
CA THR A 76 4.63 6.78 -5.03
C THR A 76 3.17 6.50 -4.72
N LEU A 77 2.68 7.07 -3.62
CA LEU A 77 1.27 7.01 -3.24
C LEU A 77 0.57 8.31 -3.66
N GLN A 78 -0.48 8.18 -4.46
CA GLN A 78 -1.39 9.28 -4.78
C GLN A 78 -2.74 8.98 -4.14
N LEU A 79 -3.28 9.96 -3.41
CA LEU A 79 -4.61 9.89 -2.80
C LEU A 79 -5.52 10.93 -3.43
N LYS A 80 -6.73 10.50 -3.80
CA LYS A 80 -7.78 11.38 -4.29
C LYS A 80 -9.00 11.25 -3.40
N ASN A 81 -9.41 12.36 -2.81
CA ASN A 81 -10.67 12.47 -2.08
C ASN A 81 -11.83 12.55 -3.08
N LEU A 82 -12.77 11.60 -3.02
CA LEU A 82 -13.99 11.53 -3.82
C LEU A 82 -15.25 11.93 -3.02
N ASP A 83 -15.04 12.45 -1.81
CA ASP A 83 -16.08 13.03 -0.98
C ASP A 83 -16.31 14.50 -1.34
N ASP A 84 -17.43 15.07 -0.89
CA ASP A 84 -17.76 16.48 -1.08
C ASP A 84 -17.23 17.39 0.04
N LYS A 85 -16.55 16.79 1.02
CA LYS A 85 -15.95 17.46 2.18
C LYS A 85 -14.46 17.15 2.30
N PRO A 86 -13.66 18.02 2.94
CA PRO A 86 -12.30 17.69 3.33
C PRO A 86 -12.25 16.41 4.18
N ARG A 87 -11.18 15.63 4.03
CA ARG A 87 -10.95 14.38 4.76
C ARG A 87 -9.56 14.41 5.37
N ASN A 88 -9.45 14.01 6.64
CA ASN A 88 -8.17 13.88 7.33
C ASN A 88 -7.68 12.43 7.23
N ILE A 89 -6.75 12.17 6.33
CA ILE A 89 -6.23 10.82 6.06
C ILE A 89 -4.79 10.70 6.56
N GLY A 90 -4.59 9.86 7.57
CA GLY A 90 -3.27 9.42 8.02
C GLY A 90 -2.70 8.36 7.08
N VAL A 91 -1.40 8.48 6.79
CA VAL A 91 -0.63 7.50 6.00
C VAL A 91 0.45 6.92 6.90
N TYR A 92 0.44 5.59 7.04
CA TYR A 92 1.36 4.88 7.91
C TYR A 92 2.10 3.81 7.11
N THR A 93 3.42 3.80 7.21
CA THR A 93 4.25 2.80 6.56
C THR A 93 4.66 1.73 7.57
N TYR A 94 4.59 0.47 7.15
CA TYR A 94 5.18 -0.64 7.87
C TYR A 94 6.33 -1.21 7.05
N PHE A 95 7.44 -1.46 7.71
CA PHE A 95 8.60 -2.10 7.11
C PHE A 95 9.26 -3.02 8.14
N GLU A 96 9.37 -4.30 7.81
CA GLU A 96 10.15 -5.23 8.62
C GLU A 96 11.58 -5.31 8.07
N TRP A 97 12.55 -4.84 8.84
CA TRP A 97 13.97 -4.94 8.47
C TRP A 97 14.45 -6.39 8.42
N CYS A 98 15.32 -6.73 7.47
CA CYS A 98 16.05 -7.98 7.48
C CYS A 98 17.36 -7.76 8.23
N LEU A 99 17.55 -8.40 9.38
CA LEU A 99 18.75 -8.23 10.21
C LEU A 99 19.90 -9.18 9.82
N GLY A 100 19.78 -9.88 8.69
CA GLY A 100 20.75 -10.89 8.23
C GLY A 100 20.49 -12.28 8.80
N ALA A 101 21.32 -13.24 8.39
CA ALA A 101 21.45 -14.52 9.07
C ALA A 101 22.44 -14.33 10.24
N ALA A 102 22.10 -14.86 11.41
CA ALA A 102 23.08 -15.07 12.48
C ALA A 102 24.06 -16.18 12.06
#